data_AF-A0A9D8X0A0-F1
#
_entry.id   AF-A0A9D8X0A0-F1
#
_cell.length_a   1.000
_cell.length_b   1.000
_cell.length_c   1.000
_cell.angle_alpha   90.00
_cell.angle_beta   90.00
_cell.angle_gamma   90.00
#
_symmetry.space_group_name_H-M   'P 1'
#
loop_
_entity.id
_entity.type
_entity.pdbx_description
1 polymer ?
#
loop_
_entity_poly.entity_id
_entity_poly.type
_entity_poly.pdbx_seq_one_letter_code
_entity_poly.pdbx_strand_id
1 'polypeptide(L)' 'MFEVKKPEHINKTLRLPLELVRRLKKVAQDKNVSLNSLVIQCCEYALDNLDCANSSNEN' A
#
# COMPACT_ATOMS: atom_id res chain seq x y z
N MET A 1 20.49 -2.27 -23.58
CA MET A 1 19.18 -1.90 -24.16
C MET A 1 18.39 -1.20 -23.06
N PHE A 2 17.93 0.02 -23.28
CA PHE A 2 17.16 0.76 -22.26
C PHE A 2 15.72 0.27 -22.29
N GLU A 3 15.33 -0.55 -21.32
CA GLU A 3 13.96 -1.02 -21.17
C GLU A 3 13.18 -0.05 -20.28
N VAL A 4 12.30 0.73 -20.90
CA VAL A 4 11.35 1.59 -20.19
C VAL A 4 10.26 0.70 -19.59
N LYS A 5 10.40 0.31 -18.33
CA LYS A 5 9.31 -0.31 -17.57
C LYS A 5 8.28 0.76 -17.24
N LYS A 6 7.10 0.70 -17.88
CA LYS A 6 5.94 1.50 -17.46
C LYS A 6 5.23 0.71 -16.37
N PRO A 7 5.20 1.19 -15.10
CA PRO A 7 4.38 0.56 -14.09
C PRO A 7 2.91 0.66 -14.52
N GLU A 8 2.27 -0.48 -14.70
CA GLU A 8 0.87 -0.58 -15.08
C GLU A 8 0.02 -0.42 -13.82
N HIS A 9 -0.70 0.70 -13.70
CA HIS A 9 -1.60 0.96 -12.59
C HIS A 9 -3.05 0.76 -13.04
N ILE A 10 -3.76 -0.15 -12.37
CA ILE A 10 -5.17 -0.40 -12.64
C ILE A 10 -6.01 0.34 -11.60
N ASN A 11 -6.96 1.17 -12.04
CA ASN A 11 -7.90 1.81 -11.15
C ASN A 11 -8.87 0.75 -10.57
N LYS A 12 -8.88 0.60 -9.25
CA LYS A 12 -9.79 -0.28 -8.52
C LYS A 12 -10.50 0.47 -7.39
N THR A 13 -11.81 0.27 -7.29
CA THR A 13 -12.64 0.87 -6.25
C THR A 13 -12.70 -0.07 -5.03
N LEU A 14 -12.12 0.37 -3.92
CA LEU A 14 -12.17 -0.32 -2.62
C LEU A 14 -13.12 0.43 -1.68
N ARG A 15 -13.96 -0.31 -0.95
CA ARG A 15 -14.78 0.26 0.12
C ARG A 15 -14.04 0.16 1.44
N LEU A 16 -13.67 1.32 1.99
CA LEU A 16 -12.96 1.45 3.26
C LEU A 16 -13.90 2.05 4.32
N PRO A 17 -13.79 1.62 5.60
CA PRO A 17 -14.52 2.25 6.69
C PRO A 17 -14.20 3.75 6.79
N LEU A 18 -15.20 4.57 7.11
CA LEU A 18 -15.06 6.04 7.17
C LEU A 18 -13.93 6.48 8.12
N GLU A 19 -13.83 5.83 9.27
CA GLU A 19 -12.82 6.14 10.28
C GLU A 19 -11.40 5.87 9.77
N LEU A 20 -11.21 4.76 9.05
CA LEU A 20 -9.93 4.40 8.46
C LEU A 20 -9.50 5.44 7.43
N VAL A 21 -10.41 5.85 6.54
CA VAL A 21 -10.13 6.89 5.54
C VAL A 21 -9.76 8.21 6.20
N ARG A 22 -10.41 8.59 7.31
CA ARG A 22 -10.05 9.80 8.06
C ARG A 22 -8.64 9.71 8.64
N ARG A 23 -8.27 8.58 9.24
CA ARG A 23 -6.92 8.37 9.78
C ARG A 23 -5.87 8.41 8.67
N LEU A 24 -6.11 7.73 7.55
CA LEU A 24 -5.21 7.74 6.39
C LEU A 24 -5.05 9.14 5.80
N LYS A 25 -6.14 9.92 5.69
CA LYS A 25 -6.07 11.32 5.22
C LYS A 25 -5.22 12.19 6.15
N LYS A 26 -5.35 12.02 7.47
CA LYS A 26 -4.54 12.79 8.44
C LYS A 26 -3.05 12.47 8.29
N VAL A 27 -2.70 11.18 8.15
CA VAL A 27 -1.32 10.75 7.92
C VAL A 27 -0.79 11.26 6.57
N ALA A 28 -1.61 11.18 5.52
CA ALA A 28 -1.25 11.68 4.20
C ALA A 28 -0.95 13.19 4.21
N GLN A 29 -1.74 13.97 4.94
CA GLN A 29 -1.50 15.41 5.15
C GLN A 29 -0.21 15.67 5.94
N ASP A 30 -0.01 14.98 7.05
CA ASP A 30 1.19 15.11 7.89
C ASP A 30 2.47 14.83 7.09
N LYS A 31 2.44 13.78 6.27
CA LYS A 31 3.57 13.34 5.45
C LYS A 31 3.65 14.02 4.08
N ASN A 32 2.72 14.93 3.75
CA ASN A 32 2.61 15.57 2.43
C ASN A 32 2.61 14.58 1.25
N VAL A 33 1.91 13.45 1.40
CA VAL A 33 1.77 12.41 0.35
C VAL A 33 0.34 12.28 -0.13
N SER A 34 0.14 11.74 -1.34
CA SER A 34 -1.20 11.43 -1.83
C SER A 34 -1.77 10.22 -1.10
N LEU A 35 -3.08 10.23 -0.86
CA LEU A 35 -3.78 9.09 -0.23
C LEU A 35 -3.56 7.79 -1.02
N ASN A 36 -3.52 7.87 -2.35
CA ASN A 36 -3.25 6.72 -3.20
C ASN A 36 -1.85 6.14 -2.99
N SER A 37 -0.82 6.99 -2.97
CA SER A 37 0.56 6.55 -2.72
C SER A 37 0.74 5.96 -1.31
N LEU A 38 0.07 6.54 -0.31
CA LEU A 38 0.08 5.99 1.04
C LEU A 38 -0.58 4.60 1.09
N VAL A 39 -1.74 4.45 0.44
CA VAL A 39 -2.46 3.17 0.41
C VAL A 39 -1.63 2.07 -0.29
N ILE A 40 -0.97 2.39 -1.40
CA ILE A 40 -0.08 1.45 -2.10
C ILE A 40 1.04 0.98 -1.16
N GLN A 41 1.76 1.91 -0.52
CA GLN A 41 2.84 1.57 0.41
C GLN A 41 2.36 0.77 1.61
N CYS A 42 1.18 1.09 2.16
CA CYS A 42 0.60 0.30 3.24
C CYS A 42 0.29 -1.13 2.79
N CYS A 43 -0.23 -1.32 1.57
CA CYS A 43 -0.50 -2.64 1.01
C CYS A 43 0.79 -3.43 0.75
N GLU A 44 1.81 -2.81 0.14
CA GLU A 44 3.11 -3.44 -0.10
C GLU A 44 3.77 -3.86 1.21
N TYR A 45 3.80 -2.97 2.20
CA TYR A 45 4.32 -3.28 3.53
C TYR A 45 3.55 -4.43 4.18
N ALA A 46 2.21 -4.41 4.15
CA ALA A 46 1.41 -5.48 4.73
C ALA A 46 1.68 -6.84 4.05
N LEU A 47 1.83 -6.87 2.72
CA LEU A 47 2.14 -8.08 1.97
C LEU A 47 3.54 -8.63 2.29
N ASP A 48 4.55 -7.75 2.34
CA ASP A 48 5.94 -8.12 2.68
C ASP A 48 6.04 -8.70 4.10
N ASN A 49 5.32 -8.10 5.06
CA ASN A 49 5.29 -8.58 6.44
C ASN A 49 4.49 -9.88 6.62
N LEU A 50 3.48 -10.13 5.78
CA LEU A 50 2.74 -11.40 5.76
C LEU A 50 3.61 -12.55 5.25
N ASP A 51 4.42 -12.31 4.21
CA ASP A 51 5.32 -13.31 3.64
C ASP A 51 6.44 -13.69 4.62
N CYS A 52 7.00 -12.67 5.31
CA CYS A 52 8.01 -12.87 6.35
C CYS A 52 7.50 -13.71 7.54
N ALA A 53 6.22 -13.55 7.92
CA ALA A 53 5.61 -14.33 9.00
C ALA A 53 5.39 -15.81 8.65
N ASN A 54 5.18 -16.13 7.36
CA ASN A 54 4.94 -17.51 6.93
C ASN A 54 6.23 -18.32 6.70
N SER A 55 7.39 -17.68 6.54
CA SER A 55 8.66 -18.39 6.35
C SER A 55 9.28 -18.93 7.66
N SER A 56 8.67 -18.65 8.82
CA SER A 56 9.16 -19.16 10.12
C SER A 56 8.43 -20.42 10.62
N ASN A 57 7.52 -21.01 9.83
CA ASN A 57 6.82 -22.25 10.19
C ASN A 57 7.05 -23.35 9.13
N GLU A 58 8.31 -23.69 8.88
CA GLU A 58 8.67 -25.00 8.35
C GLU A 58 9.78 -25.59 9.23
N ASN A 59 9.36 -26.27 10.32
CA ASN A 59 10.09 -27.36 10.99
C ASN A 59 9.07 -28.28 11.67
#